data_AF-A0A0Q6D450-F1
#
_entry.id   AF-A0A0Q6D450-F1
#
_cell.length_a   1.000
_cell.length_b   1.000
_cell.length_c   1.000
_cell.angle_alpha   90.00
_cell.angle_beta   90.00
_cell.angle_gamma   90.00
#
_symmetry.space_group_name_H-M   'P 1'
#
loop_
_entity.id
_entity.type
_entity.pdbx_description
1 polymer ?
#
loop_
_entity_poly.entity_id
_entity_poly.type
_entity_poly.pdbx_seq_one_letter_code
_entity_poly.pdbx_strand_id
1 'polypeptide(L)'
;MEGPARYLCGPAARWSRNRCRAVLWPGGQAAGRAPAKEPSMNLFRTASPEGEALSQLAPAIRSALEAMIPAGARRVPGRFDPEAGLLGRLGSLDVRLARSAAEVRAAQQLRYRVFYEEMSARPSRLQKMTRRDKDAFDRYCDHLLVIDRDRDGDLSERIVGTYRLMRQEAAELAGGFYTASEFDIAPMLARHKGLTFLELGRSCVLKDYRGKRTVELLWQGIWSYVRKHRVDVLFGCASLAGTDPASLATPLAFLRESSAPPAEWRVRARPERRAPVTPPPAGADQRRALASLPPLLKGYLRLGGHIGEDAVVDRQFGTTDVLVVLPVANIHPRYIEYYGDESGRFLA
;
A
#
# COMPACT_ATOMS: atom_id res chain seq x y z
N MET A 1 -41.72 45.33 2.90
CA MET A 1 -41.39 46.11 4.11
C MET A 1 -40.75 45.12 5.08
N GLU A 2 -39.49 45.18 5.48
CA GLU A 2 -38.42 46.17 5.37
C GLU A 2 -37.08 45.41 5.34
N GLY A 3 -36.04 46.14 4.96
CA GLY A 3 -34.74 45.66 4.53
C GLY A 3 -33.70 45.36 5.64
N PRO A 4 -32.40 45.41 5.31
CA PRO A 4 -31.43 44.42 5.75
C PRO A 4 -30.35 44.98 6.70
N ALA A 5 -29.59 44.10 7.36
CA ALA A 5 -28.37 44.48 8.08
C ALA A 5 -27.13 43.97 7.34
N ARG A 6 -26.26 44.92 6.97
CA ARG A 6 -24.94 44.75 6.35
C ARG A 6 -23.81 44.86 7.40
N TYR A 7 -22.62 44.40 6.97
CA TYR A 7 -21.26 44.70 7.46
C TYR A 7 -20.84 44.01 8.78
N LEU A 8 -19.61 43.51 8.96
CA LEU A 8 -18.32 44.18 8.77
C LEU A 8 -17.16 43.20 8.48
N CYS A 9 -16.18 43.69 7.71
CA CYS A 9 -14.89 43.06 7.43
C CYS A 9 -13.79 43.74 8.24
N GLY A 10 -12.82 42.95 8.73
CA GLY A 10 -11.46 43.35 9.18
C GLY A 10 -11.16 43.11 10.67
N PRO A 11 -9.88 43.05 11.11
CA PRO A 11 -8.61 43.01 10.36
C PRO A 11 -7.67 41.85 10.77
N ALA A 12 -6.51 41.81 10.10
CA ALA A 12 -5.40 40.87 10.27
C ALA A 12 -4.87 40.73 11.71
N ALA A 13 -4.51 39.50 12.09
CA ALA A 13 -3.67 39.21 13.25
C ALA A 13 -2.38 38.49 12.81
N ARG A 14 -1.27 39.22 12.92
CA ARG A 14 0.11 38.79 12.76
C ARG A 14 0.63 38.34 14.14
N TRP A 15 1.05 37.09 14.29
CA TRP A 15 1.81 36.57 15.44
C TRP A 15 2.71 35.43 14.94
N SER A 16 3.88 35.14 15.49
CA SER A 16 5.02 35.94 15.96
C SER A 16 6.20 34.96 15.88
N ARG A 17 7.37 35.40 15.40
CA ARG A 17 8.61 34.62 15.48
C ARG A 17 9.12 34.72 16.93
N ASN A 18 9.39 33.58 17.56
CA ASN A 18 10.46 33.39 18.54
C ASN A 18 10.55 31.88 18.88
N ARG A 19 11.64 31.24 18.46
CA ARG A 19 12.81 30.91 19.29
C ARG A 19 12.53 29.78 20.30
N CYS A 20 12.79 28.54 19.87
CA CYS A 20 13.37 27.53 20.75
C CYS A 20 14.80 27.26 20.30
N ARG A 21 15.72 27.47 21.23
CA ARG A 21 17.17 27.41 21.09
C ARG A 21 17.63 26.01 20.68
N ALA A 22 18.49 25.98 19.67
CA ALA A 22 19.40 24.88 19.41
C ALA A 22 20.34 24.72 20.62
N VAL A 23 20.51 23.49 21.07
CA VAL A 23 21.61 23.09 21.95
C VAL A 23 22.73 22.61 21.03
N LEU A 24 23.86 23.33 21.07
CA LEU A 24 25.13 23.01 20.41
C LEU A 24 26.13 22.60 21.50
N TRP A 25 26.77 21.43 21.34
CA TRP A 25 28.16 21.12 21.75
C TRP A 25 28.55 19.75 21.11
N PRO A 26 29.84 19.42 20.89
CA PRO A 26 30.60 19.70 19.68
C PRO A 26 31.23 18.43 19.08
N GLY A 27 31.89 18.60 17.94
CA GLY A 27 32.48 17.54 17.14
C GLY A 27 33.64 16.77 17.77
N GLY A 28 33.90 15.61 17.17
CA GLY A 28 35.11 14.80 17.32
C GLY A 28 35.41 14.13 15.98
N GLN A 29 36.66 14.25 15.56
CA GLN A 29 37.19 14.09 14.21
C GLN A 29 37.26 12.65 13.68
N ALA A 30 37.38 12.58 12.35
CA ALA A 30 37.63 11.41 11.52
C ALA A 30 39.00 10.76 11.77
N ALA A 31 39.08 9.45 11.54
CA ALA A 31 40.31 8.75 11.17
C ALA A 31 39.98 7.63 10.18
N GLY A 32 40.62 7.67 9.01
CA GLY A 32 40.42 6.72 7.92
C GLY A 32 41.12 5.38 8.14
N ARG A 33 40.63 4.36 7.41
CA ARG A 33 41.41 3.17 7.05
C ARG A 33 41.02 2.69 5.65
N ALA A 34 42.06 2.40 4.87
CA ALA A 34 42.06 1.99 3.47
C ALA A 34 41.49 0.56 3.26
N PRO A 35 41.14 0.17 2.01
CA PRO A 35 40.31 -0.99 1.73
C PRO A 35 41.11 -2.30 1.71
N ALA A 36 40.49 -3.37 2.22
CA ALA A 36 41.01 -4.74 2.10
C ALA A 36 40.47 -5.40 0.83
N LYS A 37 41.37 -6.06 0.09
CA LYS A 37 41.17 -6.74 -1.20
C LYS A 37 40.19 -7.92 -1.10
N GLU A 38 39.26 -8.01 -2.05
CA GLU A 38 38.50 -9.22 -2.36
C GLU A 38 39.38 -10.23 -3.13
N PRO A 39 39.22 -11.55 -2.91
CA PRO A 39 39.55 -12.55 -3.90
C PRO A 39 38.31 -12.91 -4.72
N SER A 40 38.45 -12.79 -6.03
CA SER A 40 37.54 -13.30 -7.05
C SER A 40 37.34 -14.81 -6.94
N MET A 41 36.09 -15.28 -6.89
CA MET A 41 35.73 -16.63 -7.32
C MET A 41 34.41 -16.61 -8.10
N ASN A 42 34.54 -16.64 -9.43
CA ASN A 42 33.53 -17.15 -10.33
C ASN A 42 33.44 -18.67 -10.14
N LEU A 43 32.34 -19.17 -9.55
CA LEU A 43 31.97 -20.58 -9.67
C LEU A 43 30.47 -20.71 -9.94
N PHE A 44 30.18 -21.14 -11.17
CA PHE A 44 29.01 -21.90 -11.63
C PHE A 44 27.60 -21.32 -11.39
N ARG A 45 27.07 -20.72 -12.47
CA ARG A 45 25.65 -20.90 -12.84
C ARG A 45 25.43 -22.40 -13.10
N THR A 46 24.87 -23.11 -12.14
CA THR A 46 24.09 -24.32 -12.43
C THR A 46 22.63 -23.96 -12.31
N ALA A 47 21.91 -24.02 -13.44
CA ALA A 47 20.47 -24.12 -13.40
C ALA A 47 20.12 -25.39 -12.60
N SER A 48 19.16 -25.30 -11.68
CA SER A 48 18.66 -26.49 -10.98
C SER A 48 18.08 -27.46 -12.02
N PRO A 49 18.47 -28.75 -12.02
CA PRO A 49 18.01 -29.74 -12.99
C PRO A 49 16.49 -29.98 -12.98
N GLU A 50 15.78 -29.53 -11.93
CA GLU A 50 14.33 -29.67 -11.81
C GLU A 50 13.54 -28.78 -12.77
N GLY A 51 14.12 -27.65 -13.22
CA GLY A 51 13.44 -26.68 -14.07
C GLY A 51 13.34 -27.07 -15.55
N GLU A 52 14.34 -27.81 -16.06
CA GLU A 52 14.37 -28.26 -17.45
C GLU A 52 13.41 -29.44 -17.69
N ALA A 53 13.24 -30.33 -16.71
CA ALA A 53 12.42 -31.53 -16.84
C ALA A 53 10.92 -31.23 -17.09
N LEU A 54 10.35 -30.22 -16.41
CA LEU A 54 8.94 -29.82 -16.59
C LEU A 54 8.70 -29.09 -17.92
N SER A 55 9.74 -28.45 -18.46
CA SER A 55 9.66 -27.66 -19.70
C SER A 55 9.52 -28.50 -20.97
N GLN A 56 9.86 -29.80 -20.89
CA GLN A 56 9.79 -30.75 -21.99
C GLN A 56 8.48 -31.56 -22.02
N LEU A 57 7.62 -31.41 -21.01
CA LEU A 57 6.34 -32.12 -20.94
C LEU A 57 5.25 -31.44 -21.77
N ALA A 58 4.35 -32.28 -22.32
CA ALA A 58 3.16 -31.84 -23.02
C ALA A 58 2.29 -30.92 -22.12
N PRO A 59 1.62 -29.89 -22.67
CA PRO A 59 0.95 -28.84 -21.89
C PRO A 59 -0.05 -29.36 -20.85
N ALA A 60 -0.81 -30.41 -21.18
CA ALA A 60 -1.79 -31.02 -20.28
C ALA A 60 -1.13 -31.71 -19.06
N ILE A 61 0.01 -32.38 -19.27
CA ILE A 61 0.76 -33.07 -18.21
C ILE A 61 1.44 -32.06 -17.30
N ARG A 62 1.98 -30.98 -17.89
CA ARG A 62 2.55 -29.85 -17.13
C ARG A 62 1.50 -29.20 -16.24
N SER A 63 0.32 -28.89 -16.79
CA SER A 63 -0.76 -28.26 -16.04
C SER A 63 -1.25 -29.14 -14.88
N ALA A 64 -1.36 -30.45 -15.09
CA ALA A 64 -1.70 -31.41 -14.04
C ALA A 64 -0.62 -31.50 -12.94
N LEU A 65 0.66 -31.52 -13.31
CA LEU A 65 1.76 -31.55 -12.34
C LEU A 65 1.90 -30.24 -11.57
N GLU A 66 1.72 -29.08 -12.22
CA GLU A 66 1.68 -27.77 -11.56
C GLU A 66 0.49 -27.66 -10.59
N ALA A 67 -0.66 -28.26 -10.94
CA ALA A 67 -1.82 -28.35 -10.06
C ALA A 67 -1.54 -29.13 -8.77
N MET A 68 -0.65 -30.13 -8.83
CA MET A 68 -0.24 -30.97 -7.69
C MET A 68 0.85 -30.32 -6.80
N ILE A 69 1.53 -29.28 -7.27
CA ILE A 69 2.48 -28.51 -6.44
C ILE A 69 1.67 -27.69 -5.43
N PRO A 70 1.93 -27.82 -4.10
CA PRO A 70 1.28 -26.99 -3.08
C PRO A 70 1.40 -25.52 -3.44
N ALA A 71 0.36 -24.71 -3.25
CA ALA A 71 0.41 -23.28 -3.59
C ALA A 71 1.71 -22.62 -3.07
N GLY A 72 2.07 -22.87 -1.80
CA GLY A 72 3.31 -22.41 -1.18
C GLY A 72 4.64 -22.90 -1.79
N ALA A 73 4.63 -23.80 -2.77
CA ALA A 73 5.82 -24.30 -3.47
C ALA A 73 5.86 -23.87 -4.96
N ARG A 74 4.77 -23.33 -5.53
CA ARG A 74 4.75 -22.86 -6.93
C ARG A 74 5.70 -21.69 -7.12
N ARG A 75 6.70 -21.85 -7.99
CA ARG A 75 7.63 -20.80 -8.39
C ARG A 75 6.87 -19.83 -9.29
N VAL A 76 6.91 -18.53 -9.00
CA VAL A 76 6.39 -17.51 -9.92
C VAL A 76 7.54 -17.18 -10.90
N PRO A 77 7.48 -17.63 -12.16
CA PRO A 77 8.53 -17.32 -13.14
C PRO A 77 8.60 -15.81 -13.34
N GLY A 78 9.81 -15.25 -13.50
CA GLY A 78 9.98 -13.82 -13.79
C GLY A 78 9.58 -12.85 -12.66
N ARG A 79 9.54 -13.32 -11.40
CA ARG A 79 9.12 -12.51 -10.23
C ARG A 79 9.83 -11.15 -10.10
N PHE A 80 11.07 -11.06 -10.55
CA PHE A 80 11.82 -9.81 -10.53
C PHE A 80 12.30 -9.49 -11.92
N ASP A 81 12.13 -8.23 -12.30
CA ASP A 81 12.75 -7.62 -13.47
C ASP A 81 13.90 -6.73 -12.97
N PRO A 82 15.17 -7.16 -13.14
CA PRO A 82 16.34 -6.36 -12.74
C PRO A 82 16.38 -5.00 -13.42
N GLU A 83 15.79 -4.89 -14.61
CA GLU A 83 15.74 -3.68 -15.43
C GLU A 83 14.44 -2.90 -15.21
N ALA A 84 13.62 -3.26 -14.21
CA ALA A 84 12.36 -2.57 -13.93
C ALA A 84 12.60 -1.07 -13.77
N GLY A 85 12.14 -0.30 -14.75
CA GLY A 85 12.34 1.15 -14.82
C GLY A 85 11.70 1.90 -13.65
N LEU A 86 11.90 3.21 -13.66
CA LEU A 86 11.14 4.09 -12.77
C LEU A 86 9.67 4.04 -13.17
N LEU A 87 8.80 4.28 -12.20
CA LEU A 87 7.37 4.47 -12.40
C LEU A 87 6.94 5.92 -12.11
N GLY A 88 7.88 6.74 -11.63
CA GLY A 88 7.67 8.15 -11.31
C GLY A 88 8.88 8.72 -10.57
N ARG A 89 8.97 10.05 -10.55
CA ARG A 89 10.00 10.80 -9.83
C ARG A 89 9.43 12.12 -9.34
N LEU A 90 9.79 12.52 -8.12
CA LEU A 90 9.40 13.80 -7.55
C LEU A 90 10.53 14.39 -6.68
N GLY A 91 11.40 15.21 -7.29
CA GLY A 91 12.61 15.72 -6.66
C GLY A 91 13.64 14.61 -6.45
N SER A 92 14.15 14.44 -5.23
CA SER A 92 15.09 13.36 -4.86
C SER A 92 14.41 11.98 -4.78
N LEU A 93 13.08 11.94 -4.70
CA LEU A 93 12.32 10.71 -4.52
C LEU A 93 12.02 10.03 -5.86
N ASP A 94 12.32 8.74 -5.92
CA ASP A 94 12.00 7.85 -7.04
C ASP A 94 10.97 6.81 -6.59
N VAL A 95 10.10 6.38 -7.49
CA VAL A 95 9.23 5.21 -7.27
C VAL A 95 9.46 4.17 -8.34
N ARG A 96 9.60 2.90 -7.92
CA ARG A 96 9.78 1.75 -8.82
C ARG A 96 9.39 0.44 -8.15
N LEU A 97 9.31 -0.63 -8.93
CA LEU A 97 9.16 -1.98 -8.38
C LEU A 97 10.47 -2.48 -7.75
N ALA A 98 10.35 -3.39 -6.79
CA ALA A 98 11.45 -4.14 -6.24
C ALA A 98 12.05 -5.07 -7.31
N ARG A 99 13.37 -5.01 -7.47
CA ARG A 99 14.14 -5.73 -8.50
C ARG A 99 14.79 -7.00 -7.97
N SER A 100 14.68 -7.27 -6.68
CA SER A 100 15.28 -8.45 -6.07
C SER A 100 14.60 -8.86 -4.77
N ALA A 101 14.86 -10.09 -4.34
CA ALA A 101 14.43 -10.57 -3.03
C ALA A 101 15.07 -9.78 -1.88
N ALA A 102 16.24 -9.16 -2.09
CA ALA A 102 16.88 -8.31 -1.08
C ALA A 102 16.09 -7.01 -0.87
N GLU A 103 15.62 -6.40 -1.95
CA GLU A 103 14.78 -5.21 -1.88
C GLU A 103 13.41 -5.49 -1.25
N VAL A 104 12.82 -6.67 -1.53
CA VAL A 104 11.59 -7.10 -0.83
C VAL A 104 11.85 -7.28 0.66
N ARG A 105 13.01 -7.83 1.07
CA ARG A 105 13.37 -7.92 2.49
C ARG A 105 13.52 -6.54 3.13
N ALA A 106 14.09 -5.57 2.43
CA ALA A 106 14.17 -4.19 2.91
C ALA A 106 12.78 -3.57 3.10
N ALA A 107 11.85 -3.77 2.15
CA ALA A 107 10.47 -3.35 2.29
C ALA A 107 9.77 -4.02 3.50
N GLN A 108 10.03 -5.31 3.75
CA GLN A 108 9.52 -6.03 4.93
C GLN A 108 10.07 -5.45 6.25
N GLN A 109 11.33 -5.03 6.28
CA GLN A 109 11.94 -4.38 7.43
C GLN A 109 11.37 -2.98 7.67
N LEU A 110 11.16 -2.21 6.60
CA LEU A 110 10.47 -0.92 6.67
C LEU A 110 9.05 -1.08 7.24
N ARG A 111 8.28 -2.04 6.72
CA ARG A 111 6.96 -2.39 7.26
C ARG A 111 7.02 -2.78 8.73
N TYR A 112 8.04 -3.57 9.13
CA TYR A 112 8.22 -3.92 10.54
C TYR A 112 8.40 -2.68 11.42
N ARG A 113 9.32 -1.78 11.03
CA ARG A 113 9.60 -0.53 11.74
C ARG A 113 8.33 0.32 11.89
N VAL A 114 7.57 0.49 10.80
CA VAL A 114 6.37 1.33 10.85
C VAL A 114 5.23 0.66 11.62
N PHE A 115 4.88 -0.59 11.30
CA PHE A 115 3.69 -1.21 11.87
C PHE A 115 3.87 -1.65 13.32
N TYR A 116 5.06 -2.17 13.68
CA TYR A 116 5.28 -2.84 14.96
C TYR A 116 6.11 -2.02 15.96
N GLU A 117 7.00 -1.14 15.48
CA GLU A 117 7.82 -0.30 16.37
C GLU A 117 7.20 1.07 16.59
N GLU A 118 6.52 1.62 15.58
CA GLU A 118 5.87 2.94 15.67
C GLU A 118 4.36 2.85 15.92
N MET A 119 3.67 1.93 15.24
CA MET A 119 2.22 1.76 15.36
C MET A 119 1.86 0.64 16.36
N SER A 120 0.58 0.27 16.40
CA SER A 120 0.02 -0.61 17.43
C SER A 120 0.09 -2.11 17.09
N ALA A 121 0.80 -2.50 16.03
CA ALA A 121 0.84 -3.90 15.63
C ALA A 121 1.63 -4.76 16.63
N ARG A 122 1.15 -5.98 16.88
CA ARG A 122 1.75 -6.91 17.86
C ARG A 122 2.55 -7.98 17.12
N PRO A 123 3.90 -7.99 17.24
CA PRO A 123 4.70 -8.93 16.47
C PRO A 123 4.71 -10.31 17.13
N SER A 124 4.57 -11.34 16.31
CA SER A 124 4.84 -12.73 16.70
C SER A 124 6.32 -12.92 17.07
N ARG A 125 6.66 -14.05 17.71
CA ARG A 125 8.06 -14.37 18.05
C ARG A 125 8.98 -14.34 16.83
N LEU A 126 8.53 -14.92 15.71
CA LEU A 126 9.30 -14.93 14.47
C LEU A 126 9.48 -13.53 13.88
N GLN A 127 8.46 -12.68 13.94
CA GLN A 127 8.57 -11.29 13.47
C GLN A 127 9.53 -10.48 14.34
N LYS A 128 9.52 -10.68 15.67
CA LYS A 128 10.51 -10.07 16.57
C LYS A 128 11.94 -10.49 16.23
N MET A 129 12.16 -11.80 16.03
CA MET A 129 13.49 -12.33 15.69
C MET A 129 14.00 -11.84 14.33
N THR A 130 13.12 -11.80 13.34
CA THR A 130 13.52 -11.45 11.95
C THR A 130 13.45 -9.95 11.67
N ARG A 131 12.79 -9.17 12.53
CA ARG A 131 12.45 -7.74 12.36
C ARG A 131 11.84 -7.45 10.99
N ARG A 132 10.89 -8.30 10.58
CA ARG A 132 10.23 -8.24 9.27
C ARG A 132 8.74 -8.46 9.41
N ASP A 133 7.97 -7.60 8.75
CA ASP A 133 6.57 -7.86 8.42
C ASP A 133 6.53 -8.70 7.13
N LYS A 134 6.46 -10.02 7.28
CA LYS A 134 6.38 -10.96 6.15
C LYS A 134 5.17 -11.85 6.31
N ASP A 135 4.44 -12.07 5.22
CA ASP A 135 3.39 -13.08 5.13
C ASP A 135 3.53 -14.00 3.91
N ALA A 136 2.56 -14.90 3.72
CA ALA A 136 2.55 -15.87 2.63
C ALA A 136 2.30 -15.22 1.25
N PHE A 137 1.68 -14.03 1.20
CA PHE A 137 1.32 -13.35 -0.04
C PHE A 137 2.51 -12.63 -0.67
N ASP A 138 3.48 -12.19 0.13
CA ASP A 138 4.65 -11.43 -0.33
C ASP A 138 5.40 -12.06 -1.51
N ARG A 139 5.34 -13.38 -1.67
CA ARG A 139 5.99 -14.10 -2.76
C ARG A 139 5.30 -13.95 -4.13
N TYR A 140 4.02 -13.61 -4.12
CA TYR A 140 3.18 -13.44 -5.32
C TYR A 140 3.01 -11.98 -5.69
N CYS A 141 3.21 -11.07 -4.73
CA CYS A 141 3.04 -9.65 -4.95
C CYS A 141 4.29 -9.00 -5.55
N ASP A 142 4.04 -8.00 -6.37
CA ASP A 142 5.00 -6.94 -6.66
C ASP A 142 5.07 -5.98 -5.47
N HIS A 143 6.22 -5.33 -5.29
CA HIS A 143 6.47 -4.40 -4.19
C HIS A 143 6.90 -3.07 -4.78
N LEU A 144 6.03 -2.06 -4.67
CA LEU A 144 6.35 -0.69 -5.01
C LEU A 144 7.23 -0.11 -3.89
N LEU A 145 8.31 0.57 -4.27
CA LEU A 145 9.28 1.19 -3.37
C LEU A 145 9.39 2.66 -3.68
N VAL A 146 9.34 3.51 -2.65
CA VAL A 146 9.78 4.90 -2.72
C VAL A 146 11.18 4.98 -2.16
N ILE A 147 12.11 5.49 -2.97
CA ILE A 147 13.53 5.55 -2.66
C ILE A 147 13.95 7.02 -2.64
N ASP A 148 14.58 7.45 -1.56
CA ASP A 148 15.21 8.77 -1.48
C ASP A 148 16.67 8.68 -1.93
N ARG A 149 17.00 9.36 -3.03
CA ARG A 149 18.34 9.34 -3.63
C ARG A 149 19.36 10.17 -2.84
N ASP A 150 18.88 11.16 -2.09
CA ASP A 150 19.74 12.08 -1.33
C ASP A 150 20.03 11.55 0.07
N ARG A 151 19.36 10.47 0.48
CA ARG A 151 19.56 9.83 1.77
C ARG A 151 20.82 8.97 1.76
N ASP A 152 21.66 9.16 2.77
CA ASP A 152 22.84 8.31 3.00
C ASP A 152 22.46 6.88 3.39
N GLY A 153 23.45 5.98 3.30
CA GLY A 153 23.28 4.58 3.64
C GLY A 153 23.02 3.69 2.44
N ASP A 154 22.82 2.40 2.72
CA ASP A 154 22.55 1.40 1.68
C ASP A 154 21.13 1.54 1.10
N LEU A 155 20.83 0.74 0.08
CA LEU A 155 19.51 0.78 -0.56
C LEU A 155 18.35 0.52 0.43
N SER A 156 18.56 -0.31 1.45
CA SER A 156 17.53 -0.60 2.44
C SER A 156 17.21 0.62 3.31
N GLU A 157 18.22 1.42 3.63
CA GLU A 157 18.07 2.67 4.38
C GLU A 157 17.44 3.77 3.53
N ARG A 158 17.69 3.77 2.22
CA ARG A 158 17.12 4.71 1.26
C ARG A 158 15.66 4.43 0.90
N ILE A 159 15.13 3.24 1.19
CA ILE A 159 13.69 2.94 0.99
C ILE A 159 12.88 3.61 2.10
N VAL A 160 12.08 4.60 1.73
CA VAL A 160 11.32 5.46 2.66
C VAL A 160 9.82 5.22 2.63
N GLY A 161 9.32 4.48 1.64
CA GLY A 161 7.93 4.09 1.53
C GLY A 161 7.79 2.81 0.72
N THR A 162 6.69 2.07 0.93
CA THR A 162 6.40 0.87 0.15
C THR A 162 4.90 0.62 0.05
N TYR A 163 4.49 -0.10 -1.00
CA TYR A 163 3.13 -0.58 -1.22
C TYR A 163 3.19 -1.96 -1.87
N ARG A 164 2.43 -2.93 -1.37
CA ARG A 164 2.28 -4.25 -1.98
C ARG A 164 1.17 -4.24 -3.04
N LEU A 165 1.47 -4.81 -4.20
CA LEU A 165 0.61 -4.87 -5.38
C LEU A 165 0.37 -6.34 -5.75
N MET A 166 -0.87 -6.81 -5.69
CA MET A 166 -1.21 -8.19 -6.03
C MET A 166 -2.23 -8.23 -7.17
N ARG A 167 -1.76 -8.60 -8.36
CA ARG A 167 -2.63 -8.80 -9.52
C ARG A 167 -3.48 -10.05 -9.39
N GLN A 168 -4.61 -10.09 -10.07
CA GLN A 168 -5.55 -11.21 -10.05
C GLN A 168 -4.89 -12.54 -10.41
N GLU A 169 -4.10 -12.60 -11.49
CA GLU A 169 -3.40 -13.85 -11.88
C GLU A 169 -2.49 -14.37 -10.75
N ALA A 170 -1.85 -13.47 -10.01
CA ALA A 170 -1.00 -13.82 -8.89
C ALA A 170 -1.83 -14.27 -7.66
N ALA A 171 -3.01 -13.70 -7.47
CA ALA A 171 -3.96 -14.12 -6.44
C ALA A 171 -4.51 -15.51 -6.70
N GLU A 172 -4.83 -15.85 -7.93
CA GLU A 172 -5.27 -17.20 -8.33
C GLU A 172 -4.20 -18.25 -8.01
N LEU A 173 -2.91 -17.93 -8.21
CA LEU A 173 -1.79 -18.79 -7.82
C LEU A 173 -1.60 -18.89 -6.29
N ALA A 174 -1.94 -17.83 -5.55
CA ALA A 174 -1.83 -17.78 -4.09
C ALA A 174 -2.98 -18.47 -3.35
N GLY A 175 -4.05 -18.88 -4.08
CA GLY A 175 -5.28 -19.41 -3.50
C GLY A 175 -6.32 -18.33 -3.14
N GLY A 176 -6.14 -17.11 -3.64
CA GLY A 176 -7.03 -15.97 -3.44
C GLY A 176 -6.29 -14.69 -3.05
N PHE A 177 -7.05 -13.61 -2.95
CA PHE A 177 -6.60 -12.32 -2.43
C PHE A 177 -6.53 -12.32 -0.90
N TYR A 178 -5.66 -11.51 -0.31
CA TYR A 178 -5.59 -11.37 1.16
C TYR A 178 -6.92 -10.87 1.72
N THR A 179 -7.56 -9.91 1.05
CA THR A 179 -8.84 -9.31 1.43
C THR A 179 -9.95 -10.36 1.58
N ALA A 180 -9.85 -11.52 0.93
CA ALA A 180 -10.81 -12.63 1.10
C ALA A 180 -10.84 -13.21 2.53
N SER A 181 -9.78 -13.00 3.31
CA SER A 181 -9.68 -13.38 4.73
C SER A 181 -10.47 -12.45 5.67
N GLU A 182 -10.94 -11.30 5.17
CA GLU A 182 -11.66 -10.27 5.93
C GLU A 182 -13.07 -10.07 5.39
N PHE A 183 -13.21 -10.13 4.07
CA PHE A 183 -14.41 -9.79 3.36
C PHE A 183 -14.78 -10.92 2.39
N ASP A 184 -16.08 -11.18 2.24
CA ASP A 184 -16.58 -12.16 1.26
C ASP A 184 -16.60 -11.54 -0.14
N ILE A 185 -15.43 -11.46 -0.76
CA ILE A 185 -15.24 -10.81 -2.08
C ILE A 185 -15.65 -11.69 -3.26
N ALA A 186 -15.89 -12.98 -3.06
CA ALA A 186 -16.16 -13.92 -4.15
C ALA A 186 -17.38 -13.52 -5.01
N PRO A 187 -18.51 -13.07 -4.43
CA PRO A 187 -19.63 -12.54 -5.22
C PRO A 187 -19.26 -11.32 -6.06
N MET A 188 -18.40 -10.43 -5.55
CA MET A 188 -17.95 -9.26 -6.32
C MET A 188 -17.12 -9.67 -7.53
N LEU A 189 -16.14 -10.56 -7.34
CA LEU A 189 -15.32 -11.07 -8.44
C LEU A 189 -16.18 -11.82 -9.48
N ALA A 190 -17.13 -12.63 -9.03
CA ALA A 190 -17.99 -13.42 -9.91
C ALA A 190 -18.90 -12.57 -10.82
N ARG A 191 -19.34 -11.39 -10.35
CA ARG A 191 -20.13 -10.44 -11.14
C ARG A 191 -19.27 -9.67 -12.17
N HIS A 192 -17.96 -9.68 -12.00
CA HIS A 192 -16.99 -8.86 -12.75
C HIS A 192 -15.88 -9.69 -13.40
N LYS A 193 -16.18 -10.93 -13.83
CA LYS A 193 -15.18 -11.88 -14.39
C LYS A 193 -14.36 -11.37 -15.58
N GLY A 194 -14.85 -10.34 -16.29
CA GLY A 194 -14.16 -9.73 -17.41
C GLY A 194 -13.21 -8.59 -17.04
N LEU A 195 -13.15 -8.20 -15.77
CA LEU A 195 -12.30 -7.11 -15.29
C LEU A 195 -11.03 -7.66 -14.63
N THR A 196 -9.92 -6.92 -14.77
CA THR A 196 -8.66 -7.23 -14.10
C THR A 196 -8.56 -6.50 -12.76
N PHE A 197 -8.46 -7.26 -11.68
CA PHE A 197 -8.35 -6.74 -10.31
C PHE A 197 -6.89 -6.61 -9.84
N LEU A 198 -6.62 -5.55 -9.07
CA LEU A 198 -5.36 -5.33 -8.35
C LEU A 198 -5.67 -5.05 -6.87
N GLU A 199 -5.24 -5.97 -6.00
CA GLU A 199 -5.27 -5.73 -4.56
C GLU A 199 -4.06 -4.87 -4.15
N LEU A 200 -4.35 -3.80 -3.42
CA LEU A 200 -3.38 -2.91 -2.81
C LEU A 200 -3.35 -3.17 -1.29
N GLY A 201 -2.17 -3.41 -0.73
CA GLY A 201 -2.05 -3.65 0.71
C GLY A 201 -0.68 -3.30 1.30
N ARG A 202 -0.59 -3.37 2.64
CA ARG A 202 0.69 -3.18 3.37
C ARG A 202 1.40 -1.86 3.06
N SER A 203 0.66 -0.79 2.76
CA SER A 203 1.24 0.52 2.53
C SER A 203 1.87 1.07 3.81
N CYS A 204 3.11 1.52 3.74
CA CYS A 204 3.70 2.28 4.82
C CYS A 204 4.73 3.30 4.30
N VAL A 205 4.92 4.36 5.10
CA VAL A 205 5.86 5.43 4.82
C VAL A 205 6.56 5.78 6.14
N LEU A 206 7.88 5.95 6.08
CA LEU A 206 8.67 6.42 7.23
C LEU A 206 8.11 7.75 7.74
N LYS A 207 8.11 7.92 9.06
CA LYS A 207 7.50 9.05 9.76
C LYS A 207 7.86 10.41 9.13
N ASP A 208 9.15 10.66 8.89
CA ASP A 208 9.65 11.93 8.35
C ASP A 208 9.29 12.16 6.87
N TYR A 209 8.83 11.12 6.19
CA TYR A 209 8.41 11.15 4.79
C TYR A 209 6.89 11.13 4.61
N ARG A 210 6.10 11.20 5.70
CA ARG A 210 4.62 11.25 5.65
C ARG A 210 4.12 12.64 5.25
N GLY A 211 4.51 13.07 4.06
CA GLY A 211 4.04 14.29 3.43
C GLY A 211 3.22 14.01 2.18
N LYS A 212 2.61 15.07 1.64
CA LYS A 212 1.87 15.02 0.37
C LYS A 212 2.70 14.41 -0.76
N ARG A 213 3.99 14.79 -0.86
CA ARG A 213 4.91 14.38 -1.92
C ARG A 213 5.06 12.86 -2.02
N THR A 214 5.31 12.17 -0.91
CA THR A 214 5.52 10.71 -0.91
C THR A 214 4.25 9.96 -1.28
N VAL A 215 3.09 10.41 -0.75
CA VAL A 215 1.80 9.81 -1.08
C VAL A 215 1.46 10.02 -2.55
N GLU A 216 1.69 11.21 -3.07
CA GLU A 216 1.51 11.54 -4.49
C GLU A 216 2.39 10.69 -5.39
N LEU A 217 3.66 10.51 -5.03
CA LEU A 217 4.59 9.68 -5.78
C LEU A 217 4.20 8.18 -5.73
N LEU A 218 3.71 7.67 -4.60
CA LEU A 218 3.13 6.33 -4.53
C LEU A 218 1.95 6.17 -5.51
N TRP A 219 1.05 7.16 -5.55
CA TRP A 219 -0.09 7.16 -6.48
C TRP A 219 0.34 7.26 -7.95
N GLN A 220 1.37 8.04 -8.28
CA GLN A 220 1.97 8.05 -9.62
C GLN A 220 2.50 6.66 -9.98
N GLY A 221 3.24 6.02 -9.07
CA GLY A 221 3.75 4.66 -9.29
C GLY A 221 2.64 3.62 -9.48
N ILE A 222 1.58 3.68 -8.68
CA ILE A 222 0.39 2.83 -8.84
C ILE A 222 -0.28 3.09 -10.19
N TRP A 223 -0.43 4.36 -10.58
CA TRP A 223 -1.05 4.71 -11.86
C TRP A 223 -0.26 4.18 -13.05
N SER A 224 1.07 4.34 -13.04
CA SER A 224 1.96 3.73 -14.03
C SER A 224 1.76 2.22 -14.10
N TYR A 225 1.69 1.56 -12.94
CA TYR A 225 1.47 0.12 -12.86
C TYR A 225 0.10 -0.29 -13.42
N VAL A 226 -0.98 0.43 -13.06
CA VAL A 226 -2.34 0.21 -13.57
C VAL A 226 -2.37 0.31 -15.09
N ARG A 227 -1.73 1.34 -15.66
CA ARG A 227 -1.64 1.54 -17.11
C ARG A 227 -0.86 0.42 -17.81
N LYS A 228 0.30 0.05 -17.27
CA LYS A 228 1.15 -1.02 -17.80
C LYS A 228 0.44 -2.36 -17.83
N HIS A 229 -0.30 -2.67 -16.77
CA HIS A 229 -0.96 -3.97 -16.60
C HIS A 229 -2.44 -3.99 -16.98
N ARG A 230 -2.99 -2.88 -17.50
CA ARG A 230 -4.40 -2.73 -17.89
C ARG A 230 -5.36 -3.17 -16.78
N VAL A 231 -5.08 -2.70 -15.56
CA VAL A 231 -5.94 -2.98 -14.40
C VAL A 231 -7.23 -2.19 -14.52
N ASP A 232 -8.36 -2.84 -14.28
CA ASP A 232 -9.69 -2.22 -14.33
C ASP A 232 -10.19 -1.80 -12.95
N VAL A 233 -9.78 -2.51 -11.89
CA VAL A 233 -10.25 -2.28 -10.52
C VAL A 233 -9.11 -2.36 -9.51
N LEU A 234 -8.92 -1.28 -8.76
CA LEU A 234 -8.10 -1.26 -7.56
C LEU A 234 -8.98 -1.59 -6.35
N PHE A 235 -8.54 -2.48 -5.47
CA PHE A 235 -9.29 -2.75 -4.24
C PHE A 235 -8.37 -3.19 -3.10
N GLY A 236 -8.91 -3.31 -1.89
CA GLY A 236 -8.18 -3.84 -0.76
C GLY A 236 -8.68 -3.30 0.56
N CYS A 237 -7.98 -3.64 1.64
CA CYS A 237 -8.31 -3.16 2.97
C CYS A 237 -7.60 -1.84 3.24
N ALA A 238 -8.35 -0.86 3.74
CA ALA A 238 -7.80 0.37 4.29
C ALA A 238 -8.20 0.50 5.76
N SER A 239 -7.26 0.99 6.57
CA SER A 239 -7.34 0.83 8.01
C SER A 239 -7.52 2.17 8.72
N LEU A 240 -8.45 2.22 9.67
CA LEU A 240 -8.54 3.24 10.71
C LEU A 240 -7.74 2.77 11.93
N ALA A 241 -7.02 3.68 12.59
CA ALA A 241 -6.31 3.34 13.82
C ALA A 241 -7.31 3.14 14.97
N GLY A 242 -7.16 2.05 15.72
CA GLY A 242 -8.02 1.69 16.85
C GLY A 242 -8.85 0.43 16.60
N THR A 243 -9.14 -0.28 17.69
CA THR A 243 -9.88 -1.56 17.69
C THR A 243 -11.25 -1.48 18.37
N ASP A 244 -11.67 -0.28 18.77
CA ASP A 244 -12.98 -0.04 19.36
C ASP A 244 -13.91 0.62 18.32
N PRO A 245 -14.88 -0.14 17.77
CA PRO A 245 -15.84 0.39 16.80
C PRO A 245 -16.67 1.56 17.34
N ALA A 246 -16.92 1.62 18.65
CA ALA A 246 -17.69 2.71 19.24
C ALA A 246 -16.92 4.03 19.17
N SER A 247 -15.64 4.01 19.52
CA SER A 247 -14.73 5.16 19.33
C SER A 247 -14.56 5.57 17.87
N LEU A 248 -14.79 4.65 16.93
CA LEU A 248 -14.72 4.88 15.48
C LEU A 248 -16.09 5.11 14.82
N ALA A 249 -17.18 5.23 15.59
CA ALA A 249 -18.54 5.30 15.05
C ALA A 249 -18.72 6.47 14.07
N THR A 250 -18.17 7.65 14.40
CA THR A 250 -18.23 8.85 13.56
C THR A 250 -17.55 8.68 12.19
N PRO A 251 -16.23 8.34 12.10
CA PRO A 251 -15.60 8.14 10.80
C PRO A 251 -16.18 6.95 10.02
N LEU A 252 -16.60 5.87 10.69
CA LEU A 252 -17.23 4.73 10.02
C LEU A 252 -18.61 5.09 9.45
N ALA A 253 -19.42 5.86 10.17
CA ALA A 253 -20.69 6.37 9.65
C ALA A 253 -20.48 7.29 8.44
N PHE A 254 -19.54 8.23 8.56
CA PHE A 254 -19.17 9.13 7.45
C PHE A 254 -18.82 8.35 6.18
N LEU A 255 -17.98 7.31 6.28
CA LEU A 255 -17.58 6.50 5.12
C LEU A 255 -18.78 5.77 4.49
N ARG A 256 -19.63 5.16 5.33
CA ARG A 256 -20.83 4.47 4.87
C ARG A 256 -21.81 5.40 4.14
N GLU A 257 -21.96 6.63 4.61
CA GLU A 257 -22.90 7.59 4.02
C GLU A 257 -22.35 8.28 2.77
N SER A 258 -21.08 8.69 2.80
CA SER A 258 -20.48 9.52 1.74
C SER A 258 -19.90 8.71 0.57
N SER A 259 -19.68 7.41 0.76
CA SER A 259 -18.93 6.59 -0.20
C SER A 259 -19.46 5.16 -0.34
N ALA A 260 -20.72 4.92 0.01
CA ALA A 260 -21.34 3.60 -0.17
C ALA A 260 -21.15 3.07 -1.61
N PRO A 261 -20.80 1.79 -1.78
CA PRO A 261 -20.76 1.18 -3.09
C PRO A 261 -22.19 0.99 -3.64
N PRO A 262 -22.38 1.17 -4.96
CA PRO A 262 -23.57 0.68 -5.63
C PRO A 262 -23.63 -0.85 -5.53
N ALA A 263 -24.78 -1.45 -5.87
CA ALA A 263 -25.07 -2.85 -5.58
C ALA A 263 -24.00 -3.82 -6.16
N GLU A 264 -23.48 -3.50 -7.33
CA GLU A 264 -22.43 -4.23 -8.03
C GLU A 264 -21.01 -4.04 -7.43
N TRP A 265 -20.81 -3.21 -6.41
CA TRP A 265 -19.53 -3.16 -5.68
C TRP A 265 -19.68 -3.51 -4.21
N ARG A 266 -20.90 -3.86 -3.77
CA ARG A 266 -21.15 -4.29 -2.40
C ARG A 266 -20.47 -5.61 -2.09
N VAL A 267 -19.84 -5.62 -0.92
CA VAL A 267 -19.18 -6.77 -0.30
C VAL A 267 -19.48 -6.71 1.19
N ARG A 268 -19.64 -7.87 1.81
CA ARG A 268 -19.85 -8.00 3.25
C ARG A 268 -18.57 -8.44 3.94
N ALA A 269 -18.37 -7.98 5.16
CA ALA A 269 -17.35 -8.58 6.02
C ALA A 269 -17.72 -10.04 6.33
N ARG A 270 -16.72 -10.89 6.52
CA ARG A 270 -16.92 -12.26 7.01
C ARG A 270 -17.66 -12.19 8.36
N PRO A 271 -18.76 -12.94 8.58
CA PRO A 271 -19.59 -12.81 9.77
C PRO A 271 -18.82 -12.87 11.10
N GLU A 272 -17.82 -13.76 11.17
CA GLU A 272 -16.97 -14.00 12.34
C GLU A 272 -15.96 -12.87 12.63
N ARG A 273 -15.72 -11.98 11.66
CA ARG A 273 -14.78 -10.85 11.76
C ARG A 273 -15.45 -9.48 11.75
N ARG A 274 -16.72 -9.42 11.39
CA ARG A 274 -17.49 -8.19 11.22
C ARG A 274 -17.59 -7.41 12.55
N ALA A 275 -17.20 -6.15 12.50
CA ALA A 275 -17.38 -5.22 13.61
C ALA A 275 -18.87 -4.91 13.81
N PRO A 276 -19.33 -4.74 15.06
CA PRO A 276 -20.67 -4.23 15.32
C PRO A 276 -20.84 -2.83 14.71
N VAL A 277 -22.00 -2.61 14.08
CA VAL A 277 -22.34 -1.29 13.55
C VAL A 277 -22.79 -0.41 14.72
N THR A 278 -21.98 0.59 15.07
CA THR A 278 -22.32 1.58 16.09
C THR A 278 -22.83 2.87 15.44
N PRO A 279 -23.99 3.40 15.84
CA PRO A 279 -24.46 4.70 15.34
C PRO A 279 -23.51 5.82 15.81
N PRO A 280 -23.26 6.84 14.98
CA PRO A 280 -22.49 7.99 15.41
C PRO A 280 -23.28 8.79 16.48
N PRO A 281 -22.60 9.59 17.33
CA PRO A 281 -23.27 10.52 18.23
C PRO A 281 -24.18 11.49 17.49
N ALA A 282 -25.29 11.90 18.12
CA ALA A 282 -26.19 12.90 17.54
C ALA A 282 -25.43 14.20 17.24
N GLY A 283 -25.64 14.77 16.05
CA GLY A 283 -24.93 15.98 15.61
C GLY A 283 -23.46 15.78 15.24
N ALA A 284 -23.04 14.55 14.92
CA ALA A 284 -21.68 14.27 14.48
C ALA A 284 -21.25 15.17 13.30
N ASP A 285 -20.12 15.85 13.47
CA ASP A 285 -19.58 16.77 12.46
C ASP A 285 -18.87 16.00 11.35
N GLN A 286 -19.50 15.99 10.17
CA GLN A 286 -19.01 15.34 8.95
C GLN A 286 -17.63 15.89 8.51
N ARG A 287 -17.34 17.18 8.75
CA ARG A 287 -16.02 17.76 8.43
C ARG A 287 -14.94 17.24 9.36
N ARG A 288 -15.24 17.11 10.66
CA ARG A 288 -14.32 16.48 11.63
C ARG A 288 -14.12 15.00 11.32
N ALA A 289 -15.17 14.29 10.91
CA ALA A 289 -15.07 12.90 10.47
C ALA A 289 -14.12 12.76 9.27
N LEU A 290 -14.32 13.57 8.23
CA LEU A 290 -13.40 13.61 7.09
C LEU A 290 -11.98 13.97 7.52
N ALA A 291 -11.81 14.95 8.43
CA ALA A 291 -10.50 15.38 8.90
C ALA A 291 -9.76 14.28 9.69
N SER A 292 -10.47 13.41 10.41
CA SER A 292 -9.87 12.31 11.18
C SER A 292 -9.44 11.12 10.31
N LEU A 293 -9.92 11.02 9.06
CA LEU A 293 -9.54 9.92 8.19
C LEU A 293 -8.04 9.91 7.87
N PRO A 294 -7.41 8.72 7.76
CA PRO A 294 -6.04 8.58 7.29
C PRO A 294 -5.82 9.21 5.90
N PRO A 295 -4.63 9.77 5.62
CA PRO A 295 -4.33 10.39 4.33
C PRO A 295 -4.59 9.48 3.11
N LEU A 296 -4.31 8.19 3.25
CA LEU A 296 -4.52 7.20 2.19
C LEU A 296 -6.01 7.01 1.87
N LEU A 297 -6.86 6.89 2.91
CA LEU A 297 -8.31 6.76 2.75
C LEU A 297 -8.93 8.00 2.11
N LYS A 298 -8.48 9.19 2.51
CA LYS A 298 -8.82 10.46 1.84
C LYS A 298 -8.40 10.45 0.36
N GLY A 299 -7.27 9.81 0.04
CA GLY A 299 -6.81 9.61 -1.33
C GLY A 299 -7.81 8.81 -2.16
N TYR A 300 -8.25 7.66 -1.65
CA TYR A 300 -9.28 6.85 -2.31
C TYR A 300 -10.61 7.61 -2.51
N LEU A 301 -11.11 8.29 -1.47
CA LEU A 301 -12.33 9.10 -1.59
C LEU A 301 -12.20 10.17 -2.67
N ARG A 302 -11.04 10.85 -2.72
CA ARG A 302 -10.76 11.87 -3.74
C ARG A 302 -10.78 11.31 -5.16
N LEU A 303 -10.32 10.07 -5.33
CA LEU A 303 -10.27 9.37 -6.61
C LEU A 303 -11.62 8.79 -7.04
N GLY A 304 -12.67 8.85 -6.21
CA GLY A 304 -13.97 8.23 -6.48
C GLY A 304 -14.09 6.79 -6.00
N GLY A 305 -13.28 6.41 -5.00
CA GLY A 305 -13.34 5.08 -4.39
C GLY A 305 -14.59 4.90 -3.54
N HIS A 306 -15.18 3.72 -3.64
CA HIS A 306 -16.27 3.25 -2.78
C HIS A 306 -15.72 2.56 -1.54
N ILE A 307 -16.40 2.71 -0.41
CA ILE A 307 -16.04 2.14 0.88
C ILE A 307 -17.16 1.23 1.37
N GLY A 308 -16.80 -0.01 1.67
CA GLY A 308 -17.73 -1.04 2.11
C GLY A 308 -18.55 -0.64 3.35
N GLU A 309 -19.75 -1.21 3.45
CA GLU A 309 -20.68 -0.92 4.54
C GLU A 309 -20.23 -1.52 5.89
N ASP A 310 -19.43 -2.57 5.83
CA ASP A 310 -18.94 -3.29 6.99
C ASP A 310 -17.49 -2.92 7.29
N ALA A 311 -17.12 -3.07 8.57
CA ALA A 311 -15.75 -2.97 9.02
C ALA A 311 -15.31 -4.27 9.71
N VAL A 312 -14.01 -4.47 9.81
CA VAL A 312 -13.40 -5.64 10.46
C VAL A 312 -12.39 -5.16 11.50
N VAL A 313 -12.47 -5.68 12.73
CA VAL A 313 -11.48 -5.33 13.78
C VAL A 313 -10.25 -6.23 13.63
N ASP A 314 -9.12 -5.63 13.25
CA ASP A 314 -7.82 -6.29 13.23
C ASP A 314 -7.06 -5.97 14.53
N ARG A 315 -7.14 -6.91 15.46
CA ARG A 315 -6.44 -6.82 16.76
C ARG A 315 -4.94 -7.05 16.66
N GLN A 316 -4.46 -7.66 15.58
CA GLN A 316 -3.02 -7.87 15.36
C GLN A 316 -2.36 -6.54 15.00
N PHE A 317 -2.97 -5.77 14.10
CA PHE A 317 -2.45 -4.46 13.69
C PHE A 317 -2.94 -3.30 14.55
N GLY A 318 -3.96 -3.52 15.38
CA GLY A 318 -4.54 -2.48 16.23
C GLY A 318 -5.43 -1.52 15.43
N THR A 319 -6.08 -2.04 14.39
CA THR A 319 -6.84 -1.27 13.42
C THR A 319 -8.27 -1.77 13.27
N THR A 320 -9.09 -0.96 12.62
CA THR A 320 -10.40 -1.34 12.10
C THR A 320 -10.41 -1.08 10.61
N ASP A 321 -10.55 -2.16 9.85
CA ASP A 321 -10.39 -2.17 8.41
C ASP A 321 -11.73 -2.04 7.71
N VAL A 322 -11.75 -1.26 6.64
CA VAL A 322 -12.86 -1.13 5.70
C VAL A 322 -12.40 -1.60 4.33
N LEU A 323 -13.31 -2.22 3.58
CA LEU A 323 -13.04 -2.54 2.18
C LEU A 323 -13.08 -1.26 1.35
N VAL A 324 -12.09 -1.08 0.49
CA VAL A 324 -12.09 -0.05 -0.54
C VAL A 324 -12.18 -0.71 -1.91
N VAL A 325 -13.03 -0.16 -2.78
CA VAL A 325 -13.14 -0.56 -4.18
C VAL A 325 -13.09 0.69 -5.05
N LEU A 326 -12.16 0.74 -5.99
CA LEU A 326 -11.95 1.85 -6.91
C LEU A 326 -11.88 1.32 -8.34
N PRO A 327 -13.02 1.29 -9.05
CA PRO A 327 -13.02 1.06 -10.49
C PRO A 327 -12.22 2.18 -11.17
N VAL A 328 -11.29 1.82 -12.06
CA VAL A 328 -10.44 2.79 -12.76
C VAL A 328 -11.29 3.73 -13.63
N ALA A 329 -12.41 3.25 -14.18
CA ALA A 329 -13.37 4.05 -14.92
C ALA A 329 -14.01 5.19 -14.08
N ASN A 330 -13.99 5.09 -12.75
CA ASN A 330 -14.53 6.12 -11.86
C ASN A 330 -13.51 7.24 -11.56
N ILE A 331 -12.24 7.03 -11.90
CA ILE A 331 -11.19 8.02 -11.63
C ILE A 331 -11.41 9.23 -12.53
N HIS A 332 -11.73 10.37 -11.91
CA HIS A 332 -11.96 11.61 -12.65
C HIS A 332 -10.73 12.00 -13.50
N PRO A 333 -10.90 12.42 -14.78
CA PRO A 333 -9.80 12.74 -15.69
C PRO A 333 -8.73 13.68 -15.13
N ARG A 334 -9.14 14.73 -14.40
CA ARG A 334 -8.20 15.62 -13.67
C ARG A 334 -7.14 14.90 -12.83
N TYR A 335 -7.47 13.75 -12.24
CA TYR A 335 -6.51 12.98 -11.44
C TYR A 335 -5.67 12.04 -12.31
N ILE A 336 -6.22 11.58 -13.42
CA ILE A 336 -5.45 10.89 -14.46
C ILE A 336 -4.38 11.83 -15.00
N GLU A 337 -4.69 13.10 -15.24
CA GLU A 337 -3.72 14.12 -15.67
C GLU A 337 -2.71 14.43 -14.55
N TYR A 338 -3.19 14.69 -13.33
CA TYR A 338 -2.34 15.05 -12.19
C TYR A 338 -1.30 13.98 -11.84
N TYR A 339 -1.69 12.70 -11.84
CA TYR A 339 -0.75 11.59 -11.63
C TYR A 339 -0.12 11.11 -12.94
N GLY A 340 -0.68 11.53 -14.09
CA GLY A 340 -0.34 11.11 -15.44
C GLY A 340 0.96 11.72 -15.97
N ASP A 341 1.18 13.00 -15.70
CA ASP A 341 2.16 13.82 -16.42
C ASP A 341 3.61 13.29 -16.29
N GLU A 342 3.99 12.82 -15.10
CA GLU A 342 5.28 12.14 -14.89
C GLU A 342 5.19 10.62 -15.17
N SER A 343 4.04 9.97 -14.93
CA SER A 343 3.88 8.53 -15.20
C SER A 343 4.10 8.16 -16.67
N GLY A 344 3.60 8.99 -17.59
CA GLY A 344 3.68 8.75 -19.03
C GLY A 344 5.12 8.78 -19.56
N ARG A 345 6.01 9.55 -18.93
CA ARG A 345 7.43 9.62 -19.32
C ARG A 345 8.20 8.33 -19.06
N PHE A 346 7.78 7.56 -18.05
CA PHE A 346 8.48 6.33 -17.66
C PHE A 346 7.81 5.05 -18.16
N LEU A 347 6.65 5.17 -18.82
CA LEU A 347 5.97 4.07 -19.51
C LEU A 347 6.39 3.91 -20.97
N ALA A 348 7.22 4.81 -21.49
CA ALA A 348 7.72 4.84 -22.86
C ALA A 348 8.89 3.89 -23.11
#